data_AF-A0A3N4SFR1-F1
#
_entry.id   AF-A0A3N4SFR1-F1
#
_cell.length_a   1.000
_cell.length_b   1.000
_cell.length_c   1.000
_cell.angle_alpha   90.00
_cell.angle_beta   90.00
_cell.angle_gamma   90.00
#
_symmetry.space_group_name_H-M   'P 1'
#
loop_
_entity.id
_entity.type
_entity.pdbx_description
1 polymer ?
#
loop_
_entity_poly.entity_id
_entity_poly.type
_entity_poly.pdbx_seq_one_letter_code
_entity_poly.pdbx_strand_id
1 'polypeptide(L)'
;MDLDVDGVYEGFDVYNGMAATQLDGVAWQKSRHSNSQGSCVEFARLPGGDVAVRNSRFPEGPALVYTRAEIEAMLLGVKDGEFDHLIVS
;
A
#
# COMPACT_ATOMS: atom_id res chain seq x y z
N MET A 1 -8.19 -18.18 -17.60
CA MET A 1 -6.97 -17.46 -17.22
C MET A 1 -5.90 -18.09 -18.05
N ASP A 2 -5.59 -17.43 -19.17
CA ASP A 2 -4.64 -17.96 -20.14
C ASP A 2 -3.23 -17.59 -19.68
N LEU A 3 -2.38 -18.61 -19.60
CA LEU A 3 -0.96 -18.48 -19.27
C LEU A 3 -0.25 -18.09 -20.57
N ASP A 4 0.40 -16.94 -20.61
CA ASP A 4 1.32 -16.63 -21.70
C ASP A 4 2.64 -17.41 -21.56
N VAL A 5 3.24 -17.67 -22.71
CA VAL A 5 4.32 -18.64 -23.00
C VAL A 5 5.61 -18.39 -22.19
N ASP A 6 5.73 -17.24 -21.53
CA ASP A 6 6.92 -16.83 -20.78
C ASP A 6 6.73 -16.78 -19.24
N GLY A 7 5.57 -17.19 -18.72
CA GLY A 7 5.34 -17.25 -17.26
C GLY A 7 5.35 -15.88 -16.56
N VAL A 8 5.22 -14.80 -17.33
CA VAL A 8 5.07 -13.44 -16.82
C VAL A 8 3.59 -13.22 -16.57
N TYR A 9 3.21 -12.94 -15.32
CA TYR A 9 1.92 -12.32 -15.07
C TYR A 9 1.93 -10.98 -15.80
N GLU A 10 1.17 -10.80 -16.89
CA GLU A 10 0.89 -9.46 -17.44
C GLU A 10 0.02 -8.70 -16.42
N GLY A 11 0.62 -8.35 -15.28
CA GLY A 11 0.14 -7.29 -14.42
C GLY A 11 0.57 -6.01 -15.09
N PHE A 12 -0.40 -5.15 -15.39
CA PHE A 12 -0.18 -3.75 -15.75
C PHE A 12 1.06 -3.19 -15.04
N ASP A 13 1.95 -2.53 -15.78
CA ASP A 13 3.13 -1.84 -15.22
C ASP A 13 2.69 -1.08 -13.98
N VAL A 14 3.10 -1.54 -12.79
CA VAL A 14 2.69 -0.91 -11.55
C VAL A 14 3.36 0.45 -11.48
N TYR A 15 2.56 1.51 -11.36
CA TYR A 15 3.05 2.86 -11.23
C TYR A 15 2.41 3.56 -10.04
N ASN A 16 3.18 4.48 -9.45
CA ASN A 16 2.73 5.27 -8.31
C ASN A 16 1.52 6.15 -8.70
N GLY A 17 0.42 6.03 -7.96
CA GLY A 17 -0.82 6.78 -8.21
C GLY A 17 -1.86 6.09 -9.09
N MET A 18 -1.63 4.84 -9.52
CA MET A 18 -2.64 4.04 -10.23
C MET A 18 -3.86 3.73 -9.35
N ALA A 19 -4.99 3.36 -9.95
CA ALA A 19 -6.17 3.00 -9.15
C ALA A 19 -5.89 1.72 -8.36
N ALA A 20 -6.22 1.72 -7.06
CA ALA A 20 -5.95 0.60 -6.16
C ALA A 20 -6.70 -0.69 -6.57
N THR A 21 -7.78 -0.57 -7.34
CA THR A 21 -8.53 -1.70 -7.92
C THR A 21 -7.81 -2.38 -9.06
N GLN A 22 -6.79 -1.75 -9.66
CA GLN A 22 -5.96 -2.36 -10.71
C GLN A 22 -4.80 -3.19 -10.14
N LEU A 23 -4.59 -3.16 -8.81
CA LEU A 23 -3.63 -4.00 -8.12
C LEU A 23 -4.29 -5.35 -7.80
N ASP A 24 -4.35 -6.23 -8.80
CA ASP A 24 -4.98 -7.54 -8.66
C ASP A 24 -4.16 -8.49 -7.78
N GLY A 25 -4.86 -9.33 -7.00
CA GLY A 25 -4.25 -10.39 -6.19
C GLY A 25 -3.47 -9.92 -4.94
N VAL A 26 -3.51 -8.62 -4.60
CA VAL A 26 -2.81 -8.10 -3.43
C VAL A 26 -3.69 -8.13 -2.18
N ALA A 27 -3.07 -8.40 -1.03
CA ALA A 27 -3.76 -8.41 0.27
C ALA A 27 -3.59 -7.07 0.98
N TRP A 28 -4.67 -6.30 1.06
CA TRP A 28 -4.72 -5.03 1.79
C TRP A 28 -4.86 -5.27 3.29
N GLN A 29 -4.01 -4.62 4.08
CA GLN A 29 -3.98 -4.71 5.54
C GLN A 29 -4.02 -3.31 6.15
N LYS A 30 -4.97 -3.08 7.06
CA LYS A 30 -4.99 -1.91 7.96
C LYS A 30 -4.34 -2.23 9.31
N SER A 31 -4.00 -1.18 10.05
CA SER A 31 -3.57 -1.32 11.45
C SER A 31 -4.70 -1.88 12.33
N ARG A 32 -4.37 -2.73 13.31
CA ARG A 32 -5.30 -3.16 14.36
C ARG A 32 -5.79 -2.00 15.24
N HIS A 33 -5.06 -0.89 15.27
CA HIS A 33 -5.42 0.32 16.00
C HIS A 33 -6.47 1.14 15.25
N SER A 34 -6.76 0.79 14.00
CA SER A 34 -7.79 1.46 13.22
C SER A 34 -9.20 1.00 13.60
N ASN A 35 -10.13 1.95 13.69
CA ASN A 35 -11.54 1.65 13.98
C ASN A 35 -12.29 1.08 12.75
N SER A 36 -13.54 0.68 12.95
CA SER A 36 -14.41 0.15 11.89
C SER A 36 -14.96 1.23 10.94
N GLN A 37 -14.75 2.51 11.23
CA GLN A 37 -15.37 3.63 10.49
C GLN A 37 -14.58 4.09 9.27
N GLY A 38 -13.56 3.33 8.85
CA GLY A 38 -12.99 3.45 7.52
C GLY A 38 -11.98 4.57 7.31
N SER A 39 -11.49 5.27 8.33
CA SER A 39 -10.43 6.30 8.20
C SER A 39 -9.01 5.71 8.29
N CYS A 40 -8.78 4.52 7.73
CA CYS A 40 -7.57 3.75 7.94
C CYS A 40 -6.62 3.89 6.74
N VAL A 41 -5.32 3.91 7.01
CA VAL A 41 -4.31 3.66 5.99
C VAL A 41 -4.19 2.14 5.82
N GLU A 42 -4.24 1.67 4.58
CA GLU A 42 -4.05 0.28 4.20
C GLU A 42 -2.76 0.09 3.42
N PHE A 43 -2.10 -1.04 3.65
CA PHE A 43 -0.84 -1.41 3.02
C PHE A 43 -0.99 -2.76 2.31
N ALA A 44 -0.35 -2.93 1.17
CA ALA A 44 -0.28 -4.21 0.47
C ALA A 44 1.13 -4.44 -0.08
N ARG A 45 1.67 -5.66 0.10
CA ARG A 45 2.92 -6.07 -0.57
C ARG A 45 2.62 -6.41 -2.01
N LEU A 46 3.44 -5.89 -2.92
CA LEU A 46 3.35 -6.17 -4.34
C LEU A 46 4.29 -7.34 -4.73
N PRO A 47 3.99 -8.09 -5.81
CA PRO A 47 4.87 -9.15 -6.30
C PRO A 47 6.31 -8.68 -6.60
N GLY A 48 6.47 -7.43 -7.04
CA GLY A 48 7.78 -6.80 -7.30
C GLY A 48 8.59 -6.41 -6.05
N GLY A 49 8.04 -6.60 -4.84
CA GLY A 49 8.71 -6.31 -3.57
C GLY A 49 8.43 -4.93 -2.99
N ASP A 50 7.86 -4.04 -3.79
CA ASP A 50 7.32 -2.73 -3.39
C ASP A 50 6.06 -2.86 -2.54
N VAL A 51 5.62 -1.73 -1.98
CA VAL A 51 4.46 -1.66 -1.10
C VAL A 51 3.51 -0.57 -1.60
N ALA A 52 2.26 -0.97 -1.81
CA ALA A 52 1.18 -0.05 -2.10
C ALA A 52 0.52 0.44 -0.80
N VAL A 53 0.14 1.72 -0.78
CA VAL A 53 -0.53 2.40 0.33
C VAL A 53 -1.78 3.07 -0.19
N ARG A 54 -2.93 2.88 0.48
CA ARG A 54 -4.18 3.56 0.10
C ARG A 54 -4.99 4.02 1.33
N ASN A 55 -5.98 4.87 1.07
CA ASN A 55 -6.96 5.31 2.06
C ASN A 55 -8.20 4.41 2.00
N SER A 56 -8.56 3.75 3.11
CA SER A 56 -9.70 2.83 3.14
C SER A 56 -11.07 3.49 2.92
N ARG A 57 -11.19 4.83 3.01
CA ARG A 57 -12.43 5.56 2.62
C ARG A 57 -12.63 5.59 1.11
N PHE A 58 -11.56 5.41 0.35
CA PHE A 58 -11.53 5.46 -1.11
C PHE A 58 -10.79 4.22 -1.64
N PRO A 59 -11.34 3.01 -1.43
CA PRO A 59 -10.65 1.76 -1.77
C PRO A 59 -10.41 1.60 -3.28
N GLU A 60 -11.14 2.33 -4.12
CA GLU A 60 -10.97 2.42 -5.58
C GLU A 60 -10.10 3.63 -6.01
N GLY A 61 -9.72 4.48 -5.06
CA GLY A 61 -8.87 5.64 -5.30
C GLY A 61 -7.41 5.27 -5.60
N PRO A 62 -6.52 6.28 -5.69
CA PRO A 62 -5.13 6.04 -6.02
C PRO A 62 -4.41 5.25 -4.92
N ALA A 63 -3.57 4.31 -5.34
CA ALA A 63 -2.56 3.67 -4.51
C ALA A 63 -1.22 4.38 -4.70
N LEU A 64 -0.58 4.76 -3.59
CA LEU A 64 0.79 5.23 -3.61
C LEU A 64 1.73 4.02 -3.52
N VAL A 65 2.69 3.91 -4.43
CA VAL A 65 3.63 2.79 -4.50
C VAL A 65 5.00 3.27 -4.03
N TYR A 66 5.49 2.65 -2.98
CA TYR A 66 6.79 2.94 -2.36
C TYR A 66 7.70 1.73 -2.45
N THR A 67 8.99 2.00 -2.58
CA THR A 67 10.01 0.98 -2.45
C THR A 67 10.02 0.40 -1.04
N ARG A 68 10.55 -0.81 -0.91
CA ARG A 68 10.76 -1.42 0.41
C ARG A 68 11.60 -0.51 1.34
N ALA A 69 12.65 0.12 0.81
CA ALA A 69 13.55 0.96 1.59
C ALA A 69 12.84 2.20 2.15
N GLU A 70 11.95 2.82 1.38
CA GLU A 70 11.15 3.96 1.85
C GLU A 70 10.17 3.55 2.96
N ILE A 71 9.53 2.39 2.84
CA ILE A 71 8.67 1.86 3.91
C ILE A 71 9.47 1.51 5.16
N GLU A 72 10.65 0.90 5.01
CA GLU A 72 11.52 0.60 6.15
C GLU A 72 11.94 1.87 6.90
N ALA A 73 12.36 2.91 6.17
CA ALA A 73 12.68 4.21 6.75
C ALA A 73 11.47 4.84 7.45
N MET A 74 10.30 4.84 6.81
CA MET A 74 9.06 5.35 7.40
C MET A 74 8.69 4.60 8.68
N LEU A 75 8.80 3.27 8.70
CA LEU A 75 8.50 2.47 9.89
C LEU A 75 9.49 2.73 11.04
N LEU A 76 10.76 3.02 10.74
CA LEU A 76 11.74 3.41 11.76
C LEU A 76 11.37 4.78 12.36
N GLY A 77 11.15 5.80 11.53
CA GLY A 77 10.75 7.14 12.01
C GLY A 77 9.43 7.13 12.80
N VAL A 78 8.44 6.33 12.39
CA VAL A 78 7.19 6.13 13.15
C VAL A 78 7.45 5.47 14.51
N LYS A 79 8.35 4.48 14.58
CA LYS A 79 8.69 3.83 15.86
C LYS A 79 9.49 4.72 16.80
N ASP A 80 10.31 5.60 16.24
CA ASP A 80 11.10 6.57 16.98
C ASP A 80 10.25 7.79 17.43
N GLY A 81 8.98 7.85 17.02
CA GLY A 81 8.04 8.91 17.39
C GLY A 81 8.27 10.22 16.64
N GLU A 82 9.02 10.22 15.54
CA GLU A 82 9.39 11.43 14.80
C GLU A 82 8.16 12.22 14.31
N PHE A 83 7.03 11.52 14.08
CA PHE A 83 5.79 12.08 13.55
C PHE A 83 4.70 12.30 14.60
N ASP A 84 4.96 12.06 15.89
CA ASP A 84 3.95 12.19 16.94
C ASP A 84 3.41 13.63 17.04
N HIS A 85 4.25 14.62 16.72
CA HIS A 85 3.89 16.04 16.66
C HIS A 85 2.71 16.34 15.70
N LEU A 86 2.34 15.44 14.81
CA LEU A 86 1.17 15.59 13.92
C LEU A 86 -0.17 15.33 14.63
N ILE A 87 -0.16 14.71 15.81
CA ILE A 87 -1.39 14.30 16.52
C ILE A 87 -1.50 14.84 17.95
N VAL A 88 -0.44 15.46 18.48
CA VAL A 88 -0.49 16.23 19.74
C VAL A 88 -0.56 17.72 19.44
N SER A 89 -1.50 18.40 20.09
CA SER A 89 -1.72 19.85 20.03
C SER A 89 -0.83 20.62 21.00
#